data_AF-A0A7K0U8C2-F1
#
_entry.id   AF-A0A7K0U8C2-F1
#
_cell.length_a   1.000
_cell.length_b   1.000
_cell.length_c   1.000
_cell.angle_alpha   90.00
_cell.angle_beta   90.00
_cell.angle_gamma   90.00
#
_symmetry.space_group_name_H-M   'P 1'
#
loop_
_entity.id
_entity.type
_entity.pdbx_description
1 polymer ?
#
loop_
_entity_poly.entity_id
_entity_poly.type
_entity_poly.pdbx_seq_one_letter_code
_entity_poly.pdbx_strand_id
1 'polypeptide(L)'
;MSSRSDSEPDSEPDRAANTAAVDAPNEKVADLVTQPAVPNGMLERISMDPTQGANFATEPRRELTQAVRHLIDAILTRDDVTDEVLRDAAIATEDLAAQIAGSPHEAKARGRRVPSERTHGDYLTRSPIVGQVNPVAPPLEWEVRSGRIFGRGIYHAAYEGPPGYVHGGWIALTLDEILGMANVASGNPGMTGTLKIRYRRPTPLHKEVT
;
A
#
# COMPACT_ATOMS: atom_id res chain seq x y z
N MET A 1 -16.46 -73.19 11.91
CA MET A 1 -17.86 -72.93 12.31
C MET A 1 -17.92 -71.54 12.93
N SER A 2 -18.91 -70.74 12.51
CA SER A 2 -19.23 -69.35 12.93
C SER A 2 -18.26 -68.28 12.39
N SER A 3 -18.50 -67.48 11.35
CA SER A 3 -19.64 -66.67 10.82
C SER A 3 -19.88 -65.33 11.52
N ARG A 4 -19.99 -64.28 10.68
CA ARG A 4 -20.32 -62.83 10.87
C ARG A 4 -19.08 -61.92 10.81
N SER A 5 -18.76 -61.26 9.68
CA SER A 5 -19.44 -60.13 9.02
C SER A 5 -19.76 -59.00 10.01
N ASP A 6 -19.02 -57.88 9.92
CA ASP A 6 -19.60 -56.60 9.56
C ASP A 6 -18.50 -55.57 9.26
N SER A 7 -18.67 -54.96 8.10
CA SER A 7 -17.91 -53.84 7.54
C SER A 7 -18.28 -52.54 8.26
N GLU A 8 -17.29 -51.85 8.84
CA GLU A 8 -17.44 -50.45 9.25
C GLU A 8 -17.24 -49.54 8.03
N PRO A 9 -18.17 -48.63 7.71
CA PRO A 9 -17.93 -47.55 6.77
C PRO A 9 -17.34 -46.32 7.49
N ASP A 10 -16.28 -45.76 6.92
CA ASP A 10 -15.76 -44.42 7.21
C ASP A 10 -16.89 -43.39 7.09
N SER A 11 -17.27 -42.79 8.23
CA SER A 11 -18.20 -41.67 8.27
C SER A 11 -17.45 -40.35 8.02
N GLU A 12 -17.52 -39.84 6.79
CA GLU A 12 -17.28 -38.43 6.48
C GLU A 12 -18.22 -37.52 7.31
N PRO A 13 -17.73 -36.44 7.95
CA PRO A 13 -18.61 -35.43 8.50
C PRO A 13 -19.19 -34.54 7.39
N ASP A 14 -20.43 -34.88 7.04
CA ASP A 14 -21.56 -34.07 6.57
C ASP A 14 -21.27 -32.61 6.12
N ARG A 15 -21.08 -32.43 4.81
CA ARG A 15 -21.15 -31.15 4.09
C ARG A 15 -22.61 -30.76 3.81
N ALA A 16 -23.45 -30.53 4.82
CA ALA A 16 -24.82 -30.06 4.57
C ALA A 16 -25.50 -29.38 5.77
N ALA A 17 -24.87 -28.42 6.44
CA ALA A 17 -25.60 -27.56 7.39
C ALA A 17 -24.90 -26.22 7.67
N ASN A 18 -24.74 -25.35 6.66
CA ASN A 18 -24.57 -23.92 6.93
C ASN A 18 -25.04 -23.04 5.75
N THR A 19 -26.27 -23.27 5.31
CA THR A 19 -26.97 -22.45 4.32
C THR A 19 -28.24 -21.89 4.95
N ALA A 20 -28.10 -21.03 5.97
CA ALA A 20 -29.19 -20.19 6.47
C ALA A 20 -28.70 -19.13 7.47
N ALA A 21 -27.94 -18.13 7.00
CA ALA A 21 -27.79 -16.83 7.70
C ALA A 21 -27.08 -15.81 6.78
N VAL A 22 -27.62 -15.58 5.59
CA VAL A 22 -27.22 -14.45 4.75
C VAL A 22 -28.52 -13.79 4.29
N ASP A 23 -28.56 -12.46 4.34
CA ASP A 23 -29.69 -11.58 4.00
C ASP A 23 -30.60 -11.14 5.16
N ALA A 24 -30.08 -10.23 5.98
CA ALA A 24 -30.86 -9.10 6.46
C ALA A 24 -30.05 -7.81 6.19
N PRO A 25 -30.55 -6.85 5.40
CA PRO A 25 -29.88 -5.55 5.25
C PRO A 25 -29.95 -4.79 6.57
N ASN A 26 -28.78 -4.37 7.07
CA ASN A 26 -28.68 -3.57 8.29
C ASN A 26 -29.13 -2.13 7.97
N GLU A 27 -30.38 -1.78 8.33
CA GLU A 27 -31.02 -0.48 8.04
C GLU A 27 -30.22 0.74 8.54
N LYS A 28 -29.23 0.56 9.41
CA LYS A 28 -28.38 1.65 9.93
C LYS A 28 -27.30 2.17 8.96
N VAL A 29 -27.09 1.56 7.79
CA VAL A 29 -26.07 2.04 6.82
C VAL A 29 -26.63 3.13 5.90
N ALA A 30 -27.96 3.20 5.73
CA ALA A 30 -28.59 4.18 4.85
C ALA A 30 -28.59 5.62 5.41
N ASP A 31 -28.56 5.77 6.74
CA ASP A 31 -28.66 7.09 7.41
C ASP A 31 -27.35 7.89 7.45
N LEU A 32 -26.24 7.34 6.94
CA LEU A 32 -24.96 8.05 6.85
C LEU A 32 -24.78 8.85 5.54
N VAL A 33 -25.75 8.81 4.61
CA VAL A 33 -25.60 9.36 3.25
C VAL A 33 -26.31 10.71 3.04
N THR A 34 -26.78 11.38 4.10
CA THR A 34 -27.26 12.76 4.00
C THR A 34 -26.59 13.64 5.03
N GLN A 35 -25.37 14.07 4.72
CA GLN A 35 -24.72 15.20 5.40
C GLN A 35 -24.66 16.40 4.44
N PRO A 36 -24.78 17.64 4.94
CA PRO A 36 -24.89 18.83 4.11
C PRO A 36 -23.65 18.99 3.22
N ALA A 37 -23.87 19.50 2.01
CA ALA A 37 -22.81 19.76 1.05
C ALA A 37 -21.68 20.59 1.69
N VAL A 38 -20.45 20.14 1.49
CA VAL A 38 -19.25 20.84 1.97
C VAL A 38 -19.19 22.23 1.32
N PRO A 39 -19.00 23.32 2.10
CA PRO A 39 -18.87 24.66 1.52
C PRO A 39 -17.70 24.69 0.52
N ASN A 40 -17.94 25.23 -0.68
CA ASN A 40 -17.00 25.25 -1.82
C ASN A 40 -15.55 25.68 -1.48
N GLY A 41 -15.33 26.47 -0.44
CA GLY A 41 -13.99 26.93 -0.02
C GLY A 41 -13.13 25.93 0.75
N MET A 42 -13.67 24.80 1.22
CA MET A 42 -12.86 23.77 1.92
C MET A 42 -12.15 22.82 0.96
N LEU A 43 -12.72 22.60 -0.22
CA LEU A 43 -12.15 21.76 -1.28
C LEU A 43 -10.88 22.39 -1.87
N GLU A 44 -10.82 23.73 -1.99
CA GLU A 44 -9.64 24.46 -2.47
C GLU A 44 -8.42 24.36 -1.53
N ARG A 45 -8.63 24.03 -0.25
CA ARG A 45 -7.56 23.92 0.76
C ARG A 45 -6.96 22.53 0.89
N ILE A 46 -7.56 21.53 0.28
CA ILE A 46 -7.02 20.16 0.22
C ILE A 46 -6.48 19.97 -1.19
N SER A 47 -5.38 20.67 -1.47
CA SER A 47 -4.59 20.35 -2.64
C SER A 47 -4.00 18.95 -2.43
N MET A 48 -4.65 17.93 -3.00
CA MET A 48 -4.10 16.59 -3.17
C MET A 48 -3.07 16.52 -4.30
N ASP A 49 -2.76 17.67 -4.93
CA ASP A 49 -1.64 17.79 -5.84
C ASP A 49 -0.35 17.43 -5.08
N PRO A 50 0.26 16.27 -5.36
CA PRO A 50 1.46 15.83 -4.66
C PRO A 50 2.66 16.76 -4.95
N THR A 51 2.55 17.66 -5.94
CA THR A 51 3.56 18.69 -6.21
C THR A 51 3.55 19.84 -5.20
N GLN A 52 2.47 20.04 -4.42
CA GLN A 52 2.42 21.08 -3.38
C GLN A 52 3.23 20.75 -2.11
N GLY A 53 3.74 19.52 -1.96
CA GLY A 53 4.79 19.15 -0.99
C GLY A 53 6.22 19.55 -1.43
N ALA A 54 6.32 20.57 -2.29
CA ALA A 54 7.47 20.93 -3.13
C ALA A 54 8.84 21.05 -2.40
N ASN A 55 8.86 21.22 -1.08
CA ASN A 55 10.11 21.44 -0.35
C ASN A 55 10.92 20.14 -0.10
N PHE A 56 10.29 18.96 -0.07
CA PHE A 56 11.02 17.71 0.18
C PHE A 56 11.06 16.76 -1.02
N ALA A 57 10.06 16.74 -1.89
CA ALA A 57 10.09 15.97 -3.12
C ALA A 57 10.86 16.73 -4.22
N THR A 58 12.17 16.92 -4.05
CA THR A 58 12.99 17.54 -5.10
C THR A 58 13.28 16.54 -6.23
N GLU A 59 13.62 17.05 -7.41
CA GLU A 59 13.97 16.19 -8.56
C GLU A 59 15.12 15.21 -8.24
N PRO A 60 16.24 15.64 -7.63
CA PRO A 60 17.31 14.70 -7.26
C PRO A 60 16.86 13.60 -6.30
N ARG A 61 15.88 13.87 -5.43
CA ARG A 61 15.33 12.84 -4.53
C ARG A 61 14.47 11.84 -5.28
N ARG A 62 13.71 12.28 -6.28
CA ARG A 62 12.95 11.39 -7.17
C ARG A 62 13.88 10.52 -8.01
N GLU A 63 14.92 11.11 -8.60
CA GLU A 63 15.95 10.38 -9.36
C GLU A 63 16.63 9.31 -8.51
N LEU A 64 17.09 9.65 -7.31
CA LEU A 64 17.69 8.69 -6.37
C LEU A 64 16.68 7.61 -5.97
N THR A 65 15.43 7.98 -5.70
CA THR A 65 14.36 7.02 -5.37
C THR A 65 14.17 6.01 -6.50
N GLN A 66 14.18 6.47 -7.76
CA GLN A 66 14.06 5.58 -8.92
C GLN A 66 15.29 4.67 -9.07
N ALA A 67 16.50 5.19 -8.84
CA ALA A 67 17.72 4.38 -8.85
C ALA A 67 17.68 3.28 -7.77
N VAL A 68 17.20 3.60 -6.56
CA VAL A 68 17.03 2.59 -5.49
C VAL A 68 15.97 1.56 -5.86
N ARG A 69 14.88 1.95 -6.53
CA ARG A 69 13.89 0.98 -7.04
C ARG A 69 14.51 0.01 -8.04
N HIS A 70 15.36 0.49 -8.95
CA HIS A 70 16.09 -0.39 -9.87
C HIS A 70 17.04 -1.33 -9.14
N LEU A 71 17.72 -0.84 -8.08
CA LEU A 71 18.59 -1.69 -7.25
C LEU A 71 17.78 -2.78 -6.52
N ILE A 72 16.63 -2.43 -5.94
CA ILE A 72 15.72 -3.42 -5.30
C ILE A 72 15.32 -4.49 -6.32
N ASP A 73 14.90 -4.10 -7.52
CA ASP A 73 14.50 -5.05 -8.56
C ASP A 73 15.66 -5.96 -8.98
N ALA A 74 16.88 -5.41 -9.16
CA ALA A 74 18.06 -6.18 -9.49
C ALA A 74 18.43 -7.21 -8.40
N ILE A 75 18.35 -6.81 -7.12
CA ILE A 75 18.60 -7.71 -5.97
C ILE A 75 17.63 -8.88 -5.96
N LEU A 76 16.36 -8.65 -6.33
CA LEU A 76 15.31 -9.66 -6.23
C LEU A 76 15.22 -10.58 -7.45
N THR A 77 15.73 -10.17 -8.60
CA THR A 77 15.42 -10.83 -9.90
C THR A 77 16.64 -11.35 -10.65
N ARG A 78 17.86 -11.02 -10.23
CA ARG A 78 19.09 -11.47 -10.89
C ARG A 78 19.68 -12.70 -10.20
N ASP A 79 19.62 -13.84 -10.88
CA ASP A 79 20.17 -15.11 -10.40
C ASP A 79 21.66 -15.33 -10.77
N ASP A 80 22.21 -14.51 -11.66
CA ASP A 80 23.51 -14.71 -12.32
C ASP A 80 24.59 -13.72 -11.88
N VAL A 81 24.50 -13.20 -10.65
CA VAL A 81 25.46 -12.24 -10.08
C VAL A 81 26.43 -12.95 -9.14
N THR A 82 27.73 -12.68 -9.27
CA THR A 82 28.73 -13.28 -8.36
C THR A 82 28.71 -12.63 -6.98
N ASP A 83 29.10 -13.39 -5.97
CA ASP A 83 29.20 -12.87 -4.61
C ASP A 83 30.13 -11.65 -4.49
N GLU A 84 31.20 -11.59 -5.29
CA GLU A 84 32.13 -10.46 -5.29
C GLU A 84 31.43 -9.17 -5.73
N VAL A 85 30.64 -9.23 -6.80
CA VAL A 85 29.85 -8.07 -7.27
C VAL A 85 28.83 -7.64 -6.22
N LEU A 86 28.17 -8.59 -5.54
CA LEU A 86 27.22 -8.29 -4.47
C LEU A 86 27.90 -7.64 -3.25
N ARG A 87 29.09 -8.11 -2.86
CA ARG A 87 29.87 -7.52 -1.76
C ARG A 87 30.32 -6.10 -2.09
N ASP A 88 30.82 -5.87 -3.30
CA ASP A 88 31.24 -4.53 -3.75
C ASP A 88 30.05 -3.57 -3.80
N ALA A 89 28.90 -4.02 -4.32
CA ALA A 89 27.67 -3.23 -4.34
C ALA A 89 27.16 -2.89 -2.93
N ALA A 90 27.27 -3.82 -1.97
CA ALA A 90 26.90 -3.57 -0.58
C ALA A 90 27.78 -2.48 0.05
N ILE A 91 29.10 -2.55 -0.13
CA ILE A 91 30.04 -1.52 0.35
C ILE A 91 29.69 -0.15 -0.25
N ALA A 92 29.52 -0.08 -1.58
CA ALA A 92 29.18 1.17 -2.26
C ALA A 92 27.84 1.75 -1.79
N THR A 93 26.86 0.89 -1.48
CA THR A 93 25.54 1.32 -1.00
C THR A 93 25.61 1.89 0.42
N GLU A 94 26.39 1.26 1.31
CA GLU A 94 26.62 1.77 2.67
C GLU A 94 27.39 3.10 2.65
N ASP A 95 28.41 3.22 1.81
CA ASP A 95 29.15 4.47 1.63
C ASP A 95 28.24 5.61 1.12
N LEU A 96 27.36 5.31 0.16
CA LEU A 96 26.36 6.26 -0.33
C LEU A 96 25.37 6.66 0.77
N ALA A 97 24.88 5.69 1.55
CA ALA A 97 23.99 5.95 2.67
C ALA A 97 24.65 6.85 3.74
N ALA A 98 25.92 6.61 4.06
CA ALA A 98 26.70 7.42 4.98
C ALA A 98 26.88 8.86 4.48
N GLN A 99 27.16 9.05 3.18
CA GLN A 99 27.24 10.38 2.56
C GLN A 99 25.92 11.15 2.67
N ILE A 100 24.78 10.49 2.44
CA ILE A 100 23.45 11.10 2.52
C ILE A 100 23.05 11.41 3.96
N ALA A 101 23.36 10.52 4.90
CA ALA A 101 23.02 10.67 6.31
C ALA A 101 23.71 11.89 6.95
N GLY A 102 24.88 12.29 6.43
CA GLY A 102 25.65 13.41 6.99
C GLY A 102 26.11 13.13 8.43
N SER A 103 26.23 14.18 9.24
CA SER A 103 26.63 14.02 10.65
C SER A 103 25.47 13.44 11.49
N PRO A 104 25.71 12.46 12.39
CA PRO A 104 24.68 11.86 13.26
C PRO A 104 23.86 12.87 14.09
N HIS A 105 24.43 14.06 14.33
CA HIS A 105 23.76 15.14 15.06
C HIS A 105 22.59 15.80 14.31
N GLU A 106 22.46 15.59 12.99
CA GLU A 106 21.42 16.19 12.16
C GLU A 106 20.25 15.25 11.85
N ALA A 107 20.43 13.94 12.08
CA ALA A 107 19.41 12.93 11.89
C ALA A 107 18.32 13.05 12.97
N LYS A 108 17.36 13.94 12.74
CA LYS A 108 16.15 14.03 13.57
C LYS A 108 15.45 12.68 13.53
N ALA A 109 15.44 11.93 14.65
CA ALA A 109 14.59 10.76 14.82
C ALA A 109 13.14 11.17 14.49
N ARG A 110 12.64 10.73 13.33
CA ARG A 110 11.33 11.16 12.83
C ARG A 110 10.26 10.20 13.37
N GLY A 111 9.48 10.71 14.31
CA GLY A 111 8.25 10.08 14.82
C GLY A 111 7.17 11.11 15.17
N ARG A 112 7.38 12.37 14.81
CA ARG A 112 6.44 13.49 15.01
C ARG A 112 6.40 14.31 13.73
N ARG A 113 5.23 14.89 13.42
CA ARG A 113 5.10 15.89 12.36
C ARG A 113 6.18 16.95 12.56
N VAL A 114 6.97 17.21 11.53
CA VAL A 114 7.93 18.33 11.59
C VAL A 114 7.20 19.64 11.29
N PRO A 115 7.64 20.80 11.82
CA PRO A 115 6.93 22.08 11.63
C PRO A 115 6.76 22.52 10.16
N SER A 116 7.53 21.95 9.24
CA SER A 116 7.39 22.17 7.79
C SER A 116 6.24 21.38 7.17
N GLU A 117 5.72 20.34 7.84
CA GLU A 117 4.57 19.54 7.41
C GLU A 117 3.28 20.22 7.91
N ARG A 118 2.74 21.12 7.09
CA ARG A 118 1.59 21.98 7.40
C ARG A 118 0.28 21.41 6.87
N THR A 119 0.34 20.55 5.85
CA THR A 119 -0.80 20.01 5.12
C THR A 119 -0.80 18.49 5.11
N HIS A 120 -1.89 17.91 4.60
CA HIS A 120 -1.95 16.46 4.41
C HIS A 120 -1.02 15.98 3.26
N GLY A 121 -0.75 16.80 2.26
CA GLY A 121 0.19 16.47 1.18
C GLY A 121 1.65 16.34 1.64
N ASP A 122 2.04 17.05 2.70
CA ASP A 122 3.43 17.06 3.17
C ASP A 122 3.87 15.70 3.75
N TYR A 123 2.94 14.93 4.35
CA TYR A 123 3.25 13.59 4.85
C TYR A 123 3.14 12.53 3.74
N LEU A 124 2.23 12.71 2.78
CA LEU A 124 2.04 11.78 1.66
C LEU A 124 3.29 11.66 0.80
N THR A 125 4.13 12.69 0.74
CA THR A 125 5.40 12.66 0.02
C THR A 125 6.30 11.48 0.41
N ARG A 126 6.22 11.01 1.67
CA ARG A 126 7.02 9.89 2.21
C ARG A 126 6.23 8.60 2.35
N SER A 127 4.96 8.60 1.96
CA SER A 127 4.06 7.46 2.09
C SER A 127 4.67 6.18 1.49
N PRO A 128 4.41 5.00 2.08
CA PRO A 128 4.79 3.71 1.49
C PRO A 128 3.90 3.29 0.31
N ILE A 129 2.87 4.05 -0.06
CA ILE A 129 2.00 3.77 -1.22
C ILE A 129 2.06 4.89 -2.26
N VAL A 130 1.82 6.14 -1.86
CA VAL A 130 1.75 7.29 -2.78
C VAL A 130 2.99 8.18 -2.74
N GLY A 131 3.99 7.83 -1.93
CA GLY A 131 5.17 8.65 -1.70
C GLY A 131 6.12 8.70 -2.88
N GLN A 132 6.25 9.89 -3.48
CA GLN A 132 7.14 10.14 -4.62
C GLN A 132 8.62 9.92 -4.30
N VAL A 133 9.02 10.06 -3.04
CA VAL A 133 10.41 9.90 -2.59
C VAL A 133 10.57 8.74 -1.62
N ASN A 134 9.64 7.79 -1.64
CA ASN A 134 9.76 6.54 -0.91
C ASN A 134 10.07 5.40 -1.91
N PRO A 135 11.28 4.81 -1.88
CA PRO A 135 11.66 3.77 -2.83
C PRO A 135 10.88 2.47 -2.63
N VAL A 136 10.27 2.28 -1.45
CA VAL A 136 9.42 1.14 -1.14
C VAL A 136 7.99 1.35 -1.66
N ALA A 137 7.61 2.57 -2.05
CA ALA A 137 6.30 2.81 -2.65
C ALA A 137 6.22 2.21 -4.07
N PRO A 138 5.17 1.43 -4.37
CA PRO A 138 4.94 0.90 -5.70
C PRO A 138 4.75 2.06 -6.71
N PRO A 139 5.20 1.90 -7.95
CA PRO A 139 5.07 2.93 -8.99
C PRO A 139 3.62 2.97 -9.50
N LEU A 140 2.70 3.39 -8.63
CA LEU A 140 1.28 3.57 -8.92
C LEU A 140 1.00 5.06 -9.16
N GLU A 141 0.25 5.32 -10.22
CA GLU A 141 -0.32 6.61 -10.56
C GLU A 141 -1.68 6.76 -9.89
N TRP A 142 -2.01 7.97 -9.47
CA TRP A 142 -3.26 8.29 -8.77
C TRP A 142 -3.95 9.46 -9.43
N GLU A 143 -5.26 9.33 -9.67
CA GLU A 143 -6.10 10.39 -10.23
C GLU A 143 -7.32 10.59 -9.32
N VAL A 144 -7.59 11.84 -8.95
CA VAL A 144 -8.86 12.20 -8.31
C VAL A 144 -9.79 12.77 -9.38
N ARG A 145 -10.89 12.08 -9.67
CA ARG A 145 -11.86 12.49 -10.68
C ARG A 145 -13.28 12.23 -10.20
N SER A 146 -14.14 13.24 -10.34
CA SER A 146 -15.57 13.14 -10.00
C SER A 146 -15.83 12.62 -8.58
N GLY A 147 -15.04 13.08 -7.59
CA GLY A 147 -15.17 12.67 -6.19
C GLY A 147 -14.70 11.24 -5.89
N ARG A 148 -13.99 10.60 -6.82
CA ARG A 148 -13.41 9.25 -6.68
C ARG A 148 -11.90 9.30 -6.86
N ILE A 149 -11.20 8.40 -6.18
CA ILE A 149 -9.77 8.18 -6.37
C ILE A 149 -9.60 6.93 -7.22
N PHE A 150 -8.82 7.05 -8.29
CA PHE A 150 -8.41 5.96 -9.17
C PHE A 150 -6.91 5.76 -9.01
N GLY A 151 -6.50 4.49 -8.90
CA GLY A 151 -5.11 4.10 -8.93
C GLY A 151 -4.85 3.27 -10.18
N ARG A 152 -3.63 3.34 -10.72
CA ARG A 152 -3.19 2.42 -11.76
C ARG A 152 -1.69 2.24 -11.72
N GLY A 153 -1.22 1.02 -11.93
CA GLY A 153 0.20 0.78 -12.15
C GLY A 153 0.54 -0.69 -12.09
N ILE A 154 1.82 -0.97 -11.88
CA ILE A 154 2.37 -2.32 -11.93
C ILE A 154 3.10 -2.61 -10.62
N TYR A 155 2.72 -3.71 -9.97
CA TYR A 155 3.51 -4.27 -8.89
C TYR A 155 4.61 -5.17 -9.47
N HIS A 156 5.85 -4.92 -9.05
CA HIS A 156 7.06 -5.68 -9.40
C HIS A 156 7.46 -6.67 -8.29
N ALA A 157 8.62 -7.32 -8.44
CA ALA A 157 9.09 -8.38 -7.55
C ALA A 157 9.13 -7.97 -6.06
N ALA A 158 9.41 -6.70 -5.75
CA ALA A 158 9.45 -6.18 -4.38
C ALA A 158 8.13 -6.32 -3.59
N TYR A 159 7.02 -6.55 -4.29
CA TYR A 159 5.67 -6.62 -3.73
C TYR A 159 5.10 -8.04 -3.74
N GLU A 160 5.90 -9.03 -4.13
CA GLU A 160 5.52 -10.42 -4.22
C GLU A 160 5.16 -11.02 -2.85
N GLY A 161 4.13 -11.88 -2.84
CA GLY A 161 3.83 -12.73 -1.70
C GLY A 161 3.88 -14.18 -2.11
N PRO A 162 2.77 -14.74 -2.65
CA PRO A 162 2.85 -16.01 -3.36
C PRO A 162 3.52 -15.83 -4.74
N PRO A 163 4.17 -16.88 -5.29
CA PRO A 163 4.82 -16.81 -6.58
C PRO A 163 3.92 -16.23 -7.70
N GLY A 164 4.37 -15.16 -8.34
CA GLY A 164 3.69 -14.45 -9.43
C GLY A 164 2.57 -13.50 -9.02
N TYR A 165 2.33 -13.30 -7.71
CA TYR A 165 1.21 -12.49 -7.20
C TYR A 165 1.61 -11.52 -6.10
N VAL A 166 0.91 -10.40 -6.03
CA VAL A 166 1.10 -9.37 -5.00
C VAL A 166 0.77 -9.93 -3.63
N HIS A 167 1.61 -9.67 -2.63
CA HIS A 167 1.33 -10.01 -1.25
C HIS A 167 0.04 -9.32 -0.76
N GLY A 168 -0.85 -10.05 -0.11
CA GLY A 168 -2.14 -9.52 0.34
C GLY A 168 -2.00 -8.29 1.26
N GLY A 169 -0.92 -8.22 2.03
CA GLY A 169 -0.58 -7.07 2.87
C GLY A 169 -0.33 -5.78 2.10
N TRP A 170 0.28 -5.84 0.90
CA TRP A 170 0.47 -4.67 0.05
C TRP A 170 -0.85 -4.14 -0.50
N ILE A 171 -1.73 -5.06 -0.91
CA ILE A 171 -3.09 -4.72 -1.33
C ILE A 171 -3.85 -4.07 -0.16
N ALA A 172 -3.71 -4.61 1.05
CA ALA A 172 -4.35 -4.05 2.23
C ALA A 172 -3.85 -2.64 2.56
N LEU A 173 -2.54 -2.45 2.55
CA LEU A 173 -1.89 -1.16 2.78
C LEU A 173 -2.35 -0.13 1.74
N THR A 174 -2.39 -0.51 0.46
CA THR A 174 -2.87 0.36 -0.61
C THR A 174 -4.33 0.77 -0.39
N LEU A 175 -5.21 -0.17 -0.05
CA LEU A 175 -6.62 0.14 0.22
C LEU A 175 -6.82 1.02 1.46
N ASP A 176 -6.07 0.79 2.54
CA ASP A 176 -6.10 1.64 3.74
C ASP A 176 -5.75 3.10 3.40
N GLU A 177 -4.68 3.28 2.64
CA GLU A 177 -4.20 4.61 2.29
C GLU A 177 -5.16 5.36 1.36
N ILE A 178 -5.71 4.70 0.34
CA ILE A 178 -6.69 5.32 -0.57
C ILE A 178 -7.96 5.72 0.19
N LEU A 179 -8.43 4.89 1.13
CA LEU A 179 -9.58 5.23 1.97
C LEU A 179 -9.30 6.44 2.86
N GLY A 180 -8.09 6.51 3.43
CA GLY A 180 -7.62 7.69 4.17
C GLY A 180 -7.63 8.95 3.30
N MET A 181 -7.10 8.85 2.08
CA MET A 181 -7.10 9.96 1.11
C MET A 181 -8.52 10.39 0.74
N ALA A 182 -9.43 9.44 0.49
CA ALA A 182 -10.82 9.73 0.16
C ALA A 182 -11.55 10.44 1.31
N ASN A 183 -11.32 10.01 2.56
CA ASN A 183 -11.87 10.68 3.75
C ASN A 183 -11.40 12.13 3.86
N VAL A 184 -10.10 12.37 3.65
CA VAL A 184 -9.53 13.71 3.65
C VAL A 184 -10.14 14.55 2.53
N ALA A 185 -10.22 14.02 1.30
CA ALA A 185 -10.84 14.70 0.16
C ALA A 185 -12.33 15.03 0.40
N SER A 186 -13.04 14.23 1.20
CA SER A 186 -14.42 14.49 1.59
C SER A 186 -14.58 15.57 2.68
N GLY A 187 -13.48 16.09 3.23
CA GLY A 187 -13.49 17.04 4.34
C GLY A 187 -13.63 16.40 5.73
N ASN A 188 -13.59 15.07 5.83
CA ASN A 188 -13.79 14.31 7.07
C ASN A 188 -12.54 13.47 7.41
N PRO A 189 -11.40 14.09 7.79
CA PRO A 189 -10.21 13.34 8.16
C PRO A 189 -10.47 12.49 9.41
N GLY A 190 -9.95 11.27 9.43
CA GLY A 190 -10.12 10.35 10.55
C GLY A 190 -9.05 9.26 10.56
N MET A 191 -8.84 8.67 11.74
CA MET A 191 -7.95 7.52 11.89
C MET A 191 -8.65 6.24 11.45
N THR A 192 -7.92 5.31 10.85
CA THR A 192 -8.44 3.96 10.55
C THR A 192 -8.85 3.28 11.85
N GLY A 193 -10.15 3.00 12.02
CA GLY A 193 -10.67 2.24 13.16
C GLY A 193 -10.73 0.74 12.89
N THR A 194 -11.21 0.34 11.72
CA THR A 194 -11.29 -1.06 11.31
C THR A 194 -11.24 -1.15 9.79
N LEU A 195 -10.36 -2.02 9.28
CA LEU A 195 -10.28 -2.35 7.86
C LEU A 195 -10.66 -3.82 7.65
N LYS A 196 -11.69 -4.07 6.84
CA LYS A 196 -12.13 -5.43 6.47
C LYS A 196 -11.91 -5.64 4.99
N ILE A 197 -11.05 -6.59 4.63
CA ILE A 197 -10.71 -6.89 3.24
C ILE A 197 -11.16 -8.30 2.91
N ARG A 198 -11.70 -8.47 1.70
CA ARG A 198 -12.05 -9.75 1.13
C ARG A 198 -11.34 -9.93 -0.20
N TYR A 199 -10.28 -10.72 -0.20
CA TYR A 199 -9.53 -11.08 -1.41
C TYR A 199 -10.38 -12.00 -2.28
N ARG A 200 -10.67 -11.58 -3.52
CA ARG A 200 -11.59 -12.28 -4.43
C ARG A 200 -10.87 -13.10 -5.49
N ARG A 201 -9.76 -12.57 -6.00
CA ARG A 201 -8.93 -13.16 -7.04
C ARG A 201 -7.47 -12.82 -6.74
N PRO A 202 -6.50 -13.64 -7.19
CA PRO A 202 -5.09 -13.27 -7.14
C PRO A 202 -4.84 -11.97 -7.91
N THR A 203 -3.98 -11.11 -7.37
CA THR A 203 -3.53 -9.87 -8.03
C THR A 203 -2.17 -10.15 -8.68
N PRO A 204 -2.06 -10.18 -10.02
CA PRO A 204 -0.84 -10.58 -10.71
C PRO A 204 0.28 -9.54 -10.55
N LEU A 205 1.52 -10.00 -10.43
CA LEU A 205 2.71 -9.17 -10.64
C LEU A 205 2.92 -8.89 -12.14
N HIS A 206 3.69 -7.85 -12.42
CA HIS A 206 4.13 -7.46 -13.77
C HIS A 206 2.99 -7.20 -14.76
N LYS A 207 1.78 -6.98 -14.25
CA LYS A 207 0.60 -6.62 -15.03
C LYS A 207 -0.01 -5.37 -14.42
N GLU A 208 -0.62 -4.57 -15.29
CA GLU A 208 -1.34 -3.38 -14.86
C GLU A 208 -2.54 -3.78 -13.99
N VAL A 209 -2.69 -3.08 -12.87
CA VAL A 209 -3.82 -3.19 -11.94
C VAL A 209 -4.44 -1.82 -11.73
N THR A 210 -5.73 -1.80 -11.40
CA THR A 210 -6.54 -0.59 -11.14
C THR A 210 -7.38 -0.74 -9.89
#